data_AF-A0A7S1X2L4-F1
#
_entry.id   AF-A0A7S1X2L4-F1
#
_cell.length_a   1.000
_cell.length_b   1.000
_cell.length_c   1.000
_cell.angle_alpha   90.00
_cell.angle_beta   90.00
_cell.angle_gamma   90.00
#
_symmetry.space_group_name_H-M   'P 1'
#
loop_
_entity.id
_entity.type
_entity.pdbx_description
1 polymer ?
#
loop_
_entity_poly.entity_id
_entity_poly.type
_entity_poly.pdbx_seq_one_letter_code
_entity_poly.pdbx_strand_id
1 'polypeptide(L)'
;KYRITGAFYAVRHTPEGMLLLRKGDLKPTVYVAQGIADSIGFALQRGGRQLPIRTELTLLPFFGRLVYDGIQTADPNDPVPPMAELEARVKEAQAQGNVVDCLELPETPPEVPAGQGAVEAPPPSKKAAKLSAAAKRALAQVAGARRDTNEQTKMWVCRRFGYTKTDNPDNMAMFMAGPIPVGDEPMRSRRLEYTGEELILGLAKGVKAMRVAPAFLGVDCLPALEEVEDELGQ
;
A
#
# COMPACT_ATOMS: atom_id res chain seq x y z
N LYS A 1 -4.00 7.60 14.43
CA LYS A 1 -3.95 6.53 15.46
C LYS A 1 -3.87 5.12 14.84
N TYR A 2 -4.46 4.89 13.66
CA TYR A 2 -4.52 3.58 12.99
C TYR A 2 -3.37 3.29 12.03
N ARG A 3 -2.32 4.12 12.02
CA ARG A 3 -1.18 3.94 11.13
C ARG A 3 0.09 4.38 11.83
N ILE A 4 1.19 3.71 11.54
CA ILE A 4 2.51 4.05 12.05
C ILE A 4 3.43 4.27 10.87
N THR A 5 3.67 5.53 10.55
CA THR A 5 4.62 5.95 9.51
C THR A 5 5.95 6.33 10.15
N GLY A 6 7.06 5.94 9.52
CA GLY A 6 8.38 6.36 9.93
C GLY A 6 9.50 5.51 9.37
N ALA A 7 10.70 5.75 9.91
CA ALA A 7 11.87 4.95 9.62
C ALA A 7 11.92 3.73 10.56
N PHE A 8 12.16 2.57 9.98
CA PHE A 8 12.28 1.29 10.65
C PHE A 8 13.56 0.59 10.25
N TYR A 9 14.13 -0.18 11.17
CA TYR A 9 15.13 -1.18 10.90
C TYR A 9 14.42 -2.50 10.63
N ALA A 10 14.55 -3.01 9.42
CA ALA A 10 14.10 -4.34 9.06
C ALA A 10 15.18 -5.34 9.52
N VAL A 11 14.87 -6.15 10.53
CA VAL A 11 15.87 -6.96 11.25
C VAL A 11 15.95 -8.38 10.69
N ARG A 12 14.87 -9.16 10.82
CA ARG A 12 14.79 -10.51 10.24
C ARG A 12 13.38 -10.84 9.80
N HIS A 13 13.31 -11.79 8.87
CA HIS A 13 12.06 -12.44 8.49
C HIS A 13 11.78 -13.63 9.41
N THR A 14 10.53 -13.79 9.81
CA THR A 14 9.99 -14.90 10.60
C THR A 14 8.72 -15.45 9.93
N PRO A 15 8.25 -16.66 10.27
CA PRO A 15 6.98 -17.19 9.75
C PRO A 15 5.78 -16.25 9.99
N GLU A 16 5.82 -15.47 11.06
CA GLU A 16 4.74 -14.56 11.47
C GLU A 16 4.81 -13.20 10.75
N GLY A 17 5.96 -12.85 10.17
CA GLY A 17 6.17 -11.58 9.48
C GLY A 17 7.61 -11.08 9.53
N MET A 18 7.81 -9.86 9.04
CA MET A 18 9.07 -9.14 9.19
C MET A 18 9.12 -8.45 10.55
N LEU A 19 10.21 -8.66 11.29
CA LEU A 19 10.46 -7.92 12.53
C LEU A 19 11.04 -6.54 12.19
N LEU A 20 10.33 -5.50 12.63
CA LEU A 20 10.71 -4.10 12.45
C LEU A 20 10.93 -3.44 13.80
N LEU A 21 12.00 -2.68 13.92
CA LEU A 21 12.25 -1.76 15.05
C LEU A 21 12.16 -0.33 14.55
N ARG A 22 11.35 0.52 15.18
CA ARG A 22 11.27 1.93 14.78
C ARG A 22 12.53 2.67 15.20
N LYS A 23 13.08 3.48 14.30
CA LYS A 23 14.25 4.33 14.56
C LYS A 23 13.86 5.46 15.51
N GLY A 24 14.67 5.68 16.54
CA GLY A 24 14.49 6.77 17.51
C GLY A 24 13.63 6.42 18.72
N ASP A 25 13.03 5.23 18.77
CA ASP A 25 12.28 4.80 19.94
C ASP A 25 13.21 4.56 21.14
N LEU A 26 12.93 5.26 22.24
CA LEU A 26 13.65 5.15 23.52
C LEU A 26 13.44 3.78 24.18
N LYS A 27 12.26 3.19 24.02
CA LYS A 27 11.93 1.83 24.45
C LYS A 27 11.76 0.95 23.21
N PRO A 28 12.42 -0.20 23.12
CA PRO A 28 12.29 -1.04 21.95
C PRO A 28 10.87 -1.60 21.86
N THR A 29 10.20 -1.34 20.74
CA THR A 29 8.95 -1.98 20.34
C THR A 29 9.20 -2.72 19.04
N VAL A 30 8.82 -3.99 19.00
CA VAL A 30 8.91 -4.83 17.81
C VAL A 30 7.57 -4.82 17.10
N TYR A 31 7.57 -4.41 15.84
CA TYR A 31 6.42 -4.54 14.96
C TYR A 31 6.58 -5.77 14.09
N VAL A 32 5.56 -6.64 14.07
CA VAL A 32 5.54 -7.87 13.27
C VAL A 32 4.68 -7.61 12.03
N ALA A 33 5.31 -7.16 10.95
CA ALA A 33 4.61 -6.71 9.75
C ALA A 33 4.59 -7.80 8.66
N GLN A 34 3.40 -8.13 8.19
CA GLN A 34 3.19 -9.07 7.09
C GLN A 34 3.15 -8.36 5.75
N GLY A 35 3.48 -9.13 4.72
CA GLY A 35 3.20 -8.76 3.34
C GLY A 35 1.77 -9.07 2.96
N ILE A 36 1.16 -8.21 2.14
CA ILE A 36 -0.11 -8.54 1.48
C ILE A 36 0.16 -9.51 0.32
N ALA A 37 1.16 -9.23 -0.51
CA ALA A 37 1.60 -10.09 -1.61
C ALA A 37 2.98 -10.71 -1.29
N ASP A 38 3.94 -9.88 -0.90
CA ASP A 38 5.30 -10.29 -0.56
C ASP A 38 5.70 -9.77 0.82
N SER A 39 6.45 -10.58 1.57
CA SER A 39 7.05 -10.11 2.81
C SER A 39 8.03 -8.96 2.55
N ILE A 40 8.16 -8.06 3.54
CA ILE A 40 9.11 -6.93 3.47
C ILE A 40 10.53 -7.45 3.16
N GLY A 41 10.95 -8.53 3.83
CA GLY A 41 12.27 -9.14 3.61
C GLY A 41 12.48 -9.58 2.16
N PHE A 42 11.47 -10.21 1.54
CA PHE A 42 11.55 -10.63 0.15
C PHE A 42 11.59 -9.44 -0.81
N ALA A 43 10.76 -8.42 -0.58
CA ALA A 43 10.77 -7.18 -1.35
C ALA A 43 12.13 -6.48 -1.31
N LEU A 44 12.77 -6.43 -0.14
CA LEU A 44 14.10 -5.83 0.04
C LEU A 44 15.21 -6.66 -0.62
N GLN A 45 15.20 -7.98 -0.46
CA GLN A 45 16.20 -8.88 -1.05
C GLN A 45 16.18 -8.85 -2.58
N ARG A 46 14.99 -8.75 -3.20
CA ARG A 46 14.87 -8.55 -4.65
C ARG A 46 15.54 -7.26 -5.14
N GLY A 47 15.58 -6.23 -4.31
CA GLY A 47 16.32 -5.00 -4.55
C GLY A 47 17.83 -5.10 -4.32
N GLY A 48 18.37 -6.31 -4.12
CA GLY A 48 19.78 -6.55 -3.83
C GLY A 48 20.22 -6.10 -2.43
N ARG A 49 19.26 -5.91 -1.51
CA ARG A 49 19.54 -5.45 -0.14
C ARG A 49 19.70 -6.62 0.82
N GLN A 50 20.58 -6.45 1.79
CA GLN A 50 20.76 -7.40 2.88
C GLN A 50 20.26 -6.80 4.19
N LEU A 51 19.80 -7.67 5.08
CA LEU A 51 19.37 -7.29 6.42
C LEU A 51 20.60 -7.22 7.35
N PRO A 52 20.60 -6.33 8.37
CA PRO A 52 19.55 -5.37 8.65
C PRO A 52 19.62 -4.17 7.69
N ILE A 53 18.47 -3.58 7.37
CA ILE A 53 18.40 -2.37 6.54
C ILE A 53 17.44 -1.36 7.12
N ARG A 54 17.76 -0.07 6.97
CA ARG A 54 16.82 1.01 7.25
C ARG A 54 15.86 1.21 6.08
N THR A 55 14.58 1.22 6.37
CA THR A 55 13.51 1.53 5.42
C THR A 55 12.54 2.53 6.02
N GLU A 56 11.92 3.32 5.17
CA GLU A 56 10.74 4.11 5.48
C GLU A 56 9.52 3.39 4.93
N LEU A 57 8.50 3.23 5.77
CA LEU A 57 7.26 2.56 5.42
C LEU A 57 6.12 3.04 6.31
N THR A 58 4.90 2.70 5.92
CA THR A 58 3.72 2.87 6.77
C THR A 58 3.18 1.51 7.19
N LEU A 59 2.95 1.32 8.49
CA LEU A 59 2.29 0.14 9.03
C LEU A 59 0.80 0.41 9.22
N LEU A 60 -0.03 -0.53 8.79
CA LEU A 60 -1.49 -0.44 8.78
C LEU A 60 -2.10 -1.73 9.35
N PRO A 61 -3.23 -1.65 10.09
CA PRO A 61 -4.02 -2.82 10.42
C PRO A 61 -4.75 -3.34 9.17
N PHE A 62 -4.74 -4.65 8.98
CA PHE A 62 -5.44 -5.34 7.92
C PHE A 62 -5.86 -6.74 8.41
N PHE A 63 -7.17 -6.98 8.52
CA PHE A 63 -7.75 -8.24 8.99
C PHE A 63 -7.11 -8.81 10.27
N GLY A 64 -6.97 -7.96 11.30
CA GLY A 64 -6.40 -8.37 12.59
C GLY A 64 -4.89 -8.58 12.57
N ARG A 65 -4.20 -8.11 11.53
CA ARG A 65 -2.74 -8.20 11.38
C ARG A 65 -2.15 -6.85 11.04
N LEU A 66 -0.87 -6.69 11.26
CA LEU A 66 -0.10 -5.54 10.80
C LEU A 66 0.47 -5.83 9.42
N VAL A 67 0.20 -4.95 8.46
CA VAL A 67 0.79 -4.99 7.12
C VAL A 67 1.55 -3.72 6.83
N TYR A 68 2.40 -3.74 5.80
CA TYR A 68 3.09 -2.55 5.33
C TYR A 68 2.47 -1.97 4.07
N ASP A 69 2.57 -0.65 3.96
CA ASP A 69 2.25 0.13 2.78
C ASP A 69 3.40 1.05 2.41
N GLY A 70 3.87 0.88 1.17
CA GLY A 70 5.10 1.48 0.67
C GLY A 70 6.36 0.92 1.34
N ILE A 71 7.44 0.77 0.59
CA ILE A 71 8.79 0.57 1.12
C ILE A 71 9.69 1.53 0.36
N GLN A 72 10.24 2.51 1.07
CA GLN A 72 11.31 3.35 0.57
C GLN A 72 12.58 3.00 1.34
N THR A 73 13.55 2.38 0.66
CA THR A 73 14.85 2.12 1.29
C THR A 73 15.59 3.44 1.49
N ALA A 74 16.20 3.59 2.67
CA ALA A 74 17.05 4.72 2.98
C ALA A 74 18.31 4.76 2.09
N ASP A 75 19.06 5.86 2.16
CA ASP A 75 20.37 5.98 1.51
C ASP A 75 21.26 4.79 1.93
N PRO A 76 21.93 4.08 1.01
CA PRO A 76 22.85 2.99 1.35
C PRO A 76 23.95 3.39 2.35
N ASN A 77 24.28 4.68 2.45
CA ASN A 77 25.27 5.23 3.37
C ASN A 77 24.71 5.54 4.76
N ASP A 78 23.40 5.40 4.97
CA ASP A 78 22.80 5.65 6.27
C ASP A 78 23.26 4.60 7.29
N PRO A 79 23.78 5.01 8.46
CA PRO A 79 24.28 4.09 9.46
C PRO A 79 23.14 3.22 10.00
N VAL A 80 23.34 1.90 9.89
CA VAL A 80 22.47 0.87 10.47
C VAL A 80 23.22 0.25 11.65
N PRO A 81 22.58 0.13 12.84
CA PRO A 81 23.19 -0.54 13.97
C PRO A 81 23.57 -2.00 13.62
N PRO A 82 24.63 -2.56 14.24
CA PRO A 82 25.01 -3.94 14.02
C PRO A 82 23.86 -4.92 14.28
N MET A 83 23.77 -6.01 13.51
CA MET A 83 22.70 -7.01 13.66
C MET A 83 22.56 -7.53 15.09
N ALA A 84 23.69 -7.74 15.79
CA ALA A 84 23.68 -8.21 17.17
C ALA A 84 22.98 -7.23 18.14
N GLU A 85 23.12 -5.93 17.91
CA GLU A 85 22.44 -4.88 18.70
C GLU A 85 20.94 -4.89 18.42
N LEU A 86 20.55 -4.97 17.14
CA LEU A 86 19.14 -5.01 16.76
C LEU A 86 18.44 -6.27 17.28
N GLU A 87 19.08 -7.44 17.19
CA GLU A 87 18.55 -8.70 17.76
C GLU A 87 18.44 -8.64 19.28
N ALA A 88 19.38 -7.98 19.97
CA ALA A 88 19.27 -7.76 21.41
C ALA A 88 18.04 -6.89 21.75
N ARG A 89 17.80 -5.82 20.99
CA ARG A 89 16.61 -4.97 21.15
C ARG A 89 15.31 -5.71 20.82
N VAL A 90 15.31 -6.59 19.81
CA VAL A 90 14.16 -7.46 19.51
C VAL A 90 13.84 -8.35 20.71
N LYS A 91 14.85 -9.03 21.27
CA LYS A 91 14.69 -9.91 22.43
C LYS A 91 14.20 -9.13 23.66
N GLU A 92 14.74 -7.93 23.89
CA GLU A 92 14.32 -7.05 24.97
C GLU A 92 12.83 -6.68 24.85
N ALA A 93 12.40 -6.23 23.67
CA ALA A 93 11.00 -5.89 23.41
C ALA A 93 10.07 -7.10 23.64
N GLN A 94 10.47 -8.28 23.15
CA GLN A 94 9.72 -9.52 23.34
C GLN A 94 9.61 -9.90 24.82
N ALA A 95 10.70 -9.82 25.58
CA ALA A 95 10.69 -10.11 27.02
C ALA A 95 9.82 -9.14 27.83
N GLN A 96 9.69 -7.90 27.35
CA GLN A 96 8.85 -6.86 27.96
C GLN A 96 7.38 -6.91 27.48
N GLY A 97 7.03 -7.80 26.54
CA GLY A 97 5.70 -7.82 25.92
C GLY A 97 5.41 -6.65 24.98
N ASN A 98 6.45 -5.90 24.56
CA ASN A 98 6.34 -4.76 23.63
C ASN A 98 6.36 -5.23 22.17
N VAL A 99 5.41 -6.11 21.83
CA VAL A 99 5.24 -6.65 20.48
C VAL A 99 3.91 -6.16 19.92
N VAL A 100 3.97 -5.59 18.72
CA VAL A 100 2.80 -5.08 17.99
C VAL A 100 2.67 -5.88 16.70
N ASP A 101 1.69 -6.78 16.67
CA ASP A 101 1.35 -7.60 15.50
C ASP A 101 0.00 -7.20 14.88
N CYS A 102 -0.72 -6.27 15.51
CA CYS A 102 -1.93 -5.64 15.01
C CYS A 102 -2.09 -4.24 15.62
N LEU A 103 -2.73 -3.31 14.89
CA LEU A 103 -3.22 -2.05 15.45
C LEU A 103 -4.72 -2.18 15.66
N GLU A 104 -5.20 -1.80 16.84
CA GLU A 104 -6.62 -1.79 17.12
C GLU A 104 -7.33 -0.84 16.15
N LEU A 105 -8.24 -1.42 15.36
CA LEU A 105 -9.24 -0.66 14.63
C LEU A 105 -10.29 -0.18 15.63
N PRO A 106 -10.80 1.05 15.49
CA PRO A 106 -11.83 1.53 16.39
C PRO A 106 -13.13 0.76 16.08
N GLU A 107 -13.90 0.39 17.10
CA GLU A 107 -15.21 -0.27 16.91
C GLU A 107 -16.19 0.60 16.12
N THR A 108 -15.94 1.91 16.10
CA THR A 108 -16.68 2.91 15.32
C THR A 108 -15.68 3.73 14.51
N PRO A 109 -15.91 3.95 13.20
CA PRO A 109 -15.08 4.87 12.42
C PRO A 109 -14.99 6.21 13.16
N PRO A 110 -13.80 6.84 13.25
CA PRO A 110 -13.69 8.13 13.91
C PRO A 110 -14.67 9.11 13.25
N GLU A 111 -15.48 9.80 14.06
CA GLU A 111 -16.22 10.96 13.58
C GLU A 111 -15.21 11.93 12.98
N VAL A 112 -15.30 12.16 11.67
CA VAL A 112 -14.47 13.12 10.97
C VAL A 112 -14.79 14.49 11.59
N PRO A 113 -13.83 15.19 12.22
CA PRO A 113 -14.08 16.49 12.79
C PRO A 113 -14.59 17.42 11.68
N ALA A 114 -15.84 17.86 11.79
CA ALA A 114 -16.39 18.85 10.89
C ALA A 114 -15.53 20.11 10.98
N GLY A 115 -14.65 20.33 9.99
CA GLY A 115 -14.03 21.64 9.77
C GLY A 115 -12.51 21.75 9.83
N GLN A 116 -11.71 20.68 9.84
CA GLN A 116 -10.25 20.83 9.65
C GLN A 116 -9.70 19.84 8.63
N GLY A 117 -9.58 20.31 7.38
CA GLY A 117 -8.61 19.80 6.41
C GLY A 117 -8.92 18.49 5.71
N ALA A 118 -10.05 17.84 6.02
CA ALA A 118 -10.70 17.03 4.99
C ALA A 118 -11.09 18.02 3.88
N VAL A 119 -10.39 17.96 2.75
CA VAL A 119 -11.01 18.42 1.50
C VAL A 119 -12.32 17.66 1.48
N GLU A 120 -13.42 18.37 1.67
CA GLU A 120 -14.77 17.82 1.69
C GLU A 120 -14.82 16.78 0.58
N ALA A 121 -14.85 15.50 0.97
CA ALA A 121 -15.14 14.45 0.02
C ALA A 121 -16.45 14.94 -0.61
N PRO A 122 -16.49 15.19 -1.93
CA PRO A 122 -17.71 15.65 -2.55
C PRO A 122 -18.81 14.74 -2.03
N PRO A 123 -19.94 15.29 -1.55
CA PRO A 123 -21.03 14.46 -1.03
C PRO A 123 -21.22 13.31 -2.01
N PRO A 124 -21.30 12.04 -1.56
CA PRO A 124 -21.39 10.89 -2.44
C PRO A 124 -22.45 11.23 -3.47
N SER A 125 -21.98 11.47 -4.69
CA SER A 125 -22.84 12.01 -5.72
C SER A 125 -23.83 10.90 -5.97
N LYS A 126 -25.07 11.07 -5.49
CA LYS A 126 -26.21 10.17 -5.78
C LYS A 126 -26.51 10.04 -7.28
N LYS A 127 -25.66 10.63 -8.13
CA LYS A 127 -25.48 10.28 -9.53
C LYS A 127 -24.01 9.90 -9.71
N ALA A 128 -23.71 8.60 -9.80
CA ALA A 128 -22.46 8.14 -10.37
C ALA A 128 -22.26 8.93 -11.67
N ALA A 129 -21.17 9.68 -11.76
CA ALA A 129 -20.87 10.45 -12.96
C ALA A 129 -20.67 9.42 -14.07
N LYS A 130 -21.56 9.42 -15.07
CA LYS A 130 -21.52 8.41 -16.14
C LYS A 130 -20.12 8.33 -16.72
N LEU A 131 -19.54 7.14 -16.76
CA LEU A 131 -18.20 6.92 -17.32
C LEU A 131 -18.11 7.51 -18.73
N SER A 132 -16.99 8.19 -19.02
CA SER A 132 -16.76 8.74 -20.35
C SER A 132 -16.66 7.63 -21.40
N ALA A 133 -16.84 8.00 -22.68
CA ALA A 133 -16.63 7.06 -23.79
C ALA A 133 -15.19 6.51 -23.85
N ALA A 134 -14.20 7.23 -23.31
CA ALA A 134 -12.83 6.74 -23.19
C ALA A 134 -12.73 5.66 -22.11
N ALA A 135 -13.29 5.90 -20.93
CA ALA A 135 -13.32 4.94 -19.83
C ALA A 135 -14.07 3.65 -20.21
N LYS A 136 -15.22 3.76 -20.88
CA LYS A 136 -15.98 2.58 -21.35
C LYS A 136 -15.20 1.73 -22.34
N ARG A 137 -14.47 2.36 -23.27
CA ARG A 137 -13.58 1.64 -24.20
C ARG A 137 -12.42 0.97 -23.48
N ALA A 138 -11.81 1.66 -22.53
CA ALA A 138 -10.75 1.12 -21.69
C ALA A 138 -11.24 -0.10 -20.87
N LEU A 139 -12.43 -0.02 -20.28
CA LEU A 139 -13.04 -1.12 -19.54
C LEU A 139 -13.30 -2.33 -20.42
N ALA A 140 -13.86 -2.12 -21.63
CA ALA A 140 -14.05 -3.19 -22.60
C ALA A 140 -12.71 -3.83 -23.03
N GLN A 141 -11.66 -3.03 -23.19
CA GLN A 141 -10.31 -3.54 -23.47
C GLN A 141 -9.78 -4.42 -22.33
N VAL A 142 -9.95 -3.98 -21.08
CA VAL A 142 -9.54 -4.77 -19.90
C VAL A 142 -10.33 -6.07 -19.82
N ALA A 143 -11.64 -6.02 -20.03
CA ALA A 143 -12.52 -7.19 -19.98
C ALA A 143 -12.17 -8.23 -21.07
N GLY A 144 -11.80 -7.77 -22.27
CA GLY A 144 -11.40 -8.63 -23.39
C GLY A 144 -9.96 -9.15 -23.31
N ALA A 145 -9.14 -8.66 -22.38
CA ALA A 145 -7.75 -9.08 -22.26
C ALA A 145 -7.63 -10.45 -21.59
N ARG A 146 -6.61 -11.21 -22.00
CA ARG A 146 -6.24 -12.47 -21.34
C ARG A 146 -5.89 -12.20 -19.88
N ARG A 147 -6.46 -12.97 -18.96
CA ARG A 147 -6.14 -12.91 -17.53
C ARG A 147 -4.77 -13.52 -17.25
N ASP A 148 -4.01 -12.86 -16.39
CA ASP A 148 -2.75 -13.36 -15.88
C ASP A 148 -3.01 -14.53 -14.93
N THR A 149 -2.30 -15.63 -15.15
CA THR A 149 -2.41 -16.87 -14.37
C THR A 149 -1.18 -17.12 -13.51
N ASN A 150 -0.17 -16.26 -13.57
CA ASN A 150 1.03 -16.38 -12.75
C ASN A 150 0.69 -16.02 -11.30
N GLU A 151 0.91 -16.96 -10.37
CA GLU A 151 0.62 -16.80 -8.95
C GLU A 151 1.23 -15.53 -8.33
N GLN A 152 2.39 -15.07 -8.81
CA GLN A 152 3.07 -13.88 -8.28
C GLN A 152 2.53 -12.56 -8.82
N THR A 153 1.88 -12.56 -9.99
CA THR A 153 1.47 -11.33 -10.70
C THR A 153 0.00 -11.28 -11.06
N LYS A 154 -0.77 -12.34 -10.78
CA LYS A 154 -2.21 -12.41 -11.04
C LYS A 154 -3.04 -11.43 -10.21
N MET A 155 -2.51 -10.95 -9.08
CA MET A 155 -3.12 -9.90 -8.28
C MET A 155 -2.41 -8.58 -8.51
N TRP A 156 -3.17 -7.58 -8.96
CA TRP A 156 -2.67 -6.21 -9.04
C TRP A 156 -3.28 -5.38 -7.92
N VAL A 157 -2.54 -4.38 -7.44
CA VAL A 157 -3.04 -3.42 -6.46
C VAL A 157 -2.82 -2.01 -6.99
N CYS A 158 -3.85 -1.18 -7.02
CA CYS A 158 -3.70 0.26 -7.22
C CYS A 158 -3.45 0.92 -5.87
N ARG A 159 -2.33 1.64 -5.73
CA ARG A 159 -1.93 2.30 -4.47
C ARG A 159 -1.59 3.75 -4.67
N ARG A 160 -1.99 4.61 -3.75
CA ARG A 160 -1.56 6.02 -3.69
C ARG A 160 -0.19 6.17 -3.03
N PHE A 161 0.57 7.18 -3.44
CA PHE A 161 1.81 7.57 -2.76
C PHE A 161 1.50 8.42 -1.53
N GLY A 162 0.96 7.82 -0.47
CA GLY A 162 0.52 8.55 0.72
C GLY A 162 -0.89 9.12 0.60
N TYR A 163 -1.48 9.46 1.75
CA TYR A 163 -2.91 9.74 1.92
C TYR A 163 -3.20 11.17 2.39
N THR A 164 -2.20 12.06 2.30
CA THR A 164 -2.37 13.49 2.59
C THR A 164 -1.72 14.30 1.46
N LYS A 165 -2.09 15.57 1.33
CA LYS A 165 -1.42 16.47 0.37
C LYS A 165 0.04 16.74 0.69
N THR A 166 0.43 16.60 1.96
CA THR A 166 1.82 16.72 2.37
C THR A 166 2.65 15.52 1.91
N ASP A 167 2.09 14.31 2.05
CA ASP A 167 2.77 13.07 1.67
C ASP A 167 2.70 12.79 0.16
N ASN A 168 1.62 13.25 -0.49
CA ASN A 168 1.32 13.07 -1.91
C ASN A 168 0.98 14.39 -2.62
N PRO A 169 1.94 15.32 -2.76
CA PRO A 169 1.66 16.64 -3.35
C PRO A 169 1.14 16.53 -4.79
N ASP A 170 1.58 15.49 -5.50
CA ASP A 170 1.33 15.24 -6.92
C ASP A 170 0.13 14.31 -7.19
N ASN A 171 -0.57 13.84 -6.15
CA ASN A 171 -1.68 12.88 -6.24
C ASN A 171 -1.34 11.64 -7.08
N MET A 172 -0.16 11.10 -6.87
CA MET A 172 0.30 9.94 -7.60
C MET A 172 -0.36 8.68 -7.05
N ALA A 173 -0.65 7.75 -7.95
CA ALA A 173 -1.02 6.37 -7.66
C ALA A 173 -0.37 5.44 -8.69
N MET A 174 -0.21 4.16 -8.36
CA MET A 174 0.46 3.19 -9.21
C MET A 174 -0.20 1.82 -9.09
N PHE A 175 -0.30 1.13 -10.22
CA PHE A 175 -0.65 -0.29 -10.23
C PHE A 175 0.60 -1.12 -9.99
N MET A 176 0.49 -2.12 -9.12
CA MET A 176 1.56 -3.04 -8.75
C MET A 176 1.08 -4.47 -8.98
N ALA A 177 1.77 -5.25 -9.81
CA ALA A 177 1.57 -6.68 -9.98
C ALA A 177 2.49 -7.43 -9.02
N GLY A 178 1.98 -7.78 -7.84
CA GLY A 178 2.85 -8.15 -6.71
C GLY A 178 3.83 -7.00 -6.39
N PRO A 179 5.16 -7.21 -6.50
CA PRO A 179 6.15 -6.17 -6.24
C PRO A 179 6.55 -5.37 -7.49
N ILE A 180 5.99 -5.70 -8.66
CA ILE A 180 6.41 -5.14 -9.94
C ILE A 180 5.49 -3.96 -10.29
N PRO A 181 6.02 -2.74 -10.50
CA PRO A 181 5.21 -1.65 -11.02
C PRO A 181 4.69 -1.99 -12.41
N VAL A 182 3.41 -1.72 -12.63
CA VAL A 182 2.72 -1.99 -13.88
C VAL A 182 2.81 -0.74 -14.75
N GLY A 183 3.64 -0.82 -15.79
CA GLY A 183 3.94 0.30 -16.68
C GLY A 183 5.09 1.18 -16.17
N ASP A 184 5.47 2.15 -16.99
CA ASP A 184 6.71 2.93 -16.78
C ASP A 184 6.49 4.19 -15.93
N GLU A 185 5.24 4.63 -15.76
CA GLU A 185 4.91 5.88 -15.07
C GLU A 185 3.73 5.72 -14.10
N PRO A 186 3.76 6.42 -12.95
CA PRO A 186 2.62 6.48 -12.05
C PRO A 186 1.46 7.24 -12.68
N MET A 187 0.24 6.83 -12.33
CA MET A 187 -0.96 7.61 -12.58
C MET A 187 -0.91 8.89 -11.74
N ARG A 188 -1.28 10.02 -12.34
CA ARG A 188 -1.48 11.29 -11.63
C ARG A 188 -2.96 11.62 -11.63
N SER A 189 -3.58 11.60 -10.45
CA SER A 189 -4.99 11.97 -10.30
C SER A 189 -5.14 13.48 -10.14
N ARG A 190 -6.31 13.99 -10.54
CA ARG A 190 -6.69 15.40 -10.27
C ARG A 190 -6.88 15.67 -8.78
N ARG A 191 -7.15 14.64 -7.98
CA ARG A 191 -7.43 14.73 -6.54
C ARG A 191 -6.57 13.73 -5.79
N LEU A 192 -6.45 13.91 -4.48
CA LEU A 192 -5.68 12.99 -3.64
C LEU A 192 -6.25 11.57 -3.70
N GLU A 193 -7.57 11.46 -3.85
CA GLU A 193 -8.26 10.21 -4.13
C GLU A 193 -8.54 10.15 -5.63
N TYR A 194 -8.09 9.10 -6.30
CA TYR A 194 -8.41 8.89 -7.70
C TYR A 194 -9.88 8.51 -7.86
N THR A 195 -10.44 8.84 -9.02
CA THR A 195 -11.81 8.47 -9.42
C THR A 195 -11.86 7.08 -10.06
N GLY A 196 -13.07 6.50 -10.17
CA GLY A 196 -13.27 5.24 -10.89
C GLY A 196 -12.87 5.33 -12.36
N GLU A 197 -13.09 6.49 -13.01
CA GLU A 197 -12.62 6.75 -14.37
C GLU A 197 -11.09 6.71 -14.47
N GLU A 198 -10.39 7.40 -13.57
CA GLU A 198 -8.92 7.40 -13.53
C GLU A 198 -8.38 5.98 -13.28
N LEU A 199 -9.00 5.24 -12.35
CA LEU A 199 -8.67 3.84 -12.08
C LEU A 199 -8.80 2.97 -13.34
N ILE A 200 -9.94 3.04 -14.06
CA ILE A 200 -10.16 2.27 -15.29
C ILE A 200 -9.14 2.61 -16.36
N LEU A 201 -8.88 3.91 -16.58
CA LEU A 201 -7.93 4.37 -17.59
C LEU A 201 -6.50 3.92 -17.26
N GLY A 202 -6.10 4.02 -15.98
CA GLY A 202 -4.81 3.54 -15.49
C GLY A 202 -4.67 2.03 -15.63
N LEU A 203 -5.72 1.27 -15.26
CA LEU A 203 -5.74 -0.19 -15.39
C LEU A 203 -5.57 -0.61 -16.86
N ALA A 204 -6.30 0.02 -17.79
CA ALA A 204 -6.19 -0.28 -19.21
C ALA A 204 -4.80 0.03 -19.79
N LYS A 205 -4.13 1.09 -19.33
CA LYS A 205 -2.71 1.34 -19.65
C LYS A 205 -1.83 0.21 -19.13
N GLY A 206 -2.05 -0.23 -17.90
CA GLY A 206 -1.32 -1.33 -17.30
C GLY A 206 -1.50 -2.65 -18.07
N VAL A 207 -2.73 -2.98 -18.45
CA VAL A 207 -3.05 -4.15 -19.28
C VAL A 207 -2.34 -4.08 -20.63
N LYS A 208 -2.28 -2.89 -21.24
CA LYS A 208 -1.54 -2.69 -22.50
C LYS A 208 -0.04 -2.92 -22.31
N ALA A 209 0.55 -2.42 -21.22
CA ALA A 209 1.96 -2.57 -20.92
C ALA A 209 2.34 -4.04 -20.64
N MET A 210 1.58 -4.71 -19.78
CA MET A 210 1.85 -6.10 -19.38
C MET A 210 1.34 -7.13 -20.39
N ARG A 211 0.49 -6.72 -21.34
CA ARG A 211 -0.22 -7.57 -22.32
C ARG A 211 -1.14 -8.64 -21.69
N VAL A 212 -1.46 -8.49 -20.42
CA VAL A 212 -2.38 -9.32 -19.64
C VAL A 212 -3.16 -8.45 -18.67
N ALA A 213 -4.36 -8.88 -18.30
CA ALA A 213 -5.15 -8.28 -17.23
C ALA A 213 -4.98 -9.05 -15.92
N PRO A 214 -5.03 -8.39 -14.76
CA PRO A 214 -5.03 -9.10 -13.48
C PRO A 214 -6.22 -10.06 -13.38
N ALA A 215 -6.01 -11.18 -12.68
CA ALA A 215 -7.12 -12.02 -12.21
C ALA A 215 -7.85 -11.35 -11.03
N PHE A 216 -7.11 -10.62 -10.19
CA PHE A 216 -7.65 -9.91 -9.02
C PHE A 216 -7.13 -8.49 -8.98
N LEU A 217 -8.00 -7.54 -8.63
CA LEU A 217 -7.62 -6.15 -8.45
C LEU A 217 -7.92 -5.70 -7.01
N GLY A 218 -6.89 -5.25 -6.30
CA GLY A 218 -7.02 -4.54 -5.04
C GLY A 218 -6.99 -3.04 -5.27
N VAL A 219 -7.87 -2.30 -4.59
CA VAL A 219 -8.03 -0.85 -4.71
C VAL A 219 -8.09 -0.25 -3.31
N ASP A 220 -7.23 0.71 -3.00
CA ASP A 220 -7.15 1.38 -1.69
C ASP A 220 -8.10 2.60 -1.55
N CYS A 221 -8.98 2.79 -2.54
CA CYS A 221 -9.92 3.91 -2.65
C CYS A 221 -11.34 3.38 -2.87
N LEU A 222 -12.09 3.23 -1.78
CA LEU A 222 -13.45 2.66 -1.82
C LEU A 222 -14.42 3.45 -2.73
N PRO A 223 -14.47 4.80 -2.72
CA PRO A 223 -15.36 5.53 -3.61
C PRO A 223 -15.09 5.27 -5.10
N ALA A 224 -13.81 5.10 -5.46
CA ALA A 224 -13.44 4.78 -6.83
C ALA A 224 -13.89 3.37 -7.24
N LEU A 225 -13.90 2.43 -6.29
CA LEU A 225 -14.38 1.08 -6.53
C LEU A 225 -15.90 1.07 -6.72
N GLU A 226 -16.65 1.75 -5.85
CA GLU A 226 -18.11 1.88 -5.94
C GLU A 226 -18.54 2.50 -7.29
N GLU A 227 -17.85 3.55 -7.76
CA GLU A 227 -18.09 4.15 -9.08
C GLU A 227 -17.93 3.16 -10.24
N VAL A 228 -17.02 2.19 -10.11
CA VAL A 228 -16.76 1.17 -11.13
C VAL A 228 -17.78 0.04 -11.05
N GLU A 229 -18.12 -0.42 -9.85
CA GLU A 229 -19.12 -1.46 -9.58
C GLU A 229 -20.51 -1.06 -10.08
N ASP A 230 -20.94 0.18 -9.78
CA ASP A 230 -22.20 0.75 -10.24
C ASP A 230 -22.35 0.72 -11.77
N GLU A 231 -21.25 0.92 -12.50
CA GLU A 231 -21.24 0.91 -13.97
C GLU A 231 -21.10 -0.48 -14.58
N LEU A 232 -20.54 -1.43 -13.83
CA LEU A 232 -20.46 -2.84 -14.22
C LEU A 232 -21.75 -3.61 -13.88
N GLY A 233 -22.60 -3.07 -12.99
CA GLY A 233 -23.82 -3.71 -12.53
C GLY A 233 -23.57 -5.00 -11.76
N GLN A 234 -22.43 -5.10 -11.07
CA GLN A 234 -21.98 -6.24 -10.29
C GLN A 234 -21.64 -5.81 -8.87
#